data_AF-A0A2H6JB78-F1
#
_entry.id   AF-A0A2H6JB78-F1
#
_cell.length_a   1.000
_cell.length_b   1.000
_cell.length_c   1.000
_cell.angle_alpha   90.00
_cell.angle_beta   90.00
_cell.angle_gamma   90.00
#
_symmetry.space_group_name_H-M   'P 1'
#
loop_
_entity.id
_entity.type
_entity.pdbx_description
1 polymer ?
#
loop_
_entity_poly.entity_id
_entity_poly.type
_entity_poly.pdbx_seq_one_letter_code
_entity_poly.pdbx_strand_id
1 'polypeptide(L)'
;MTPPTPQPSQPIAPAMDEILALCRLMLECAERGDWDAVTGHELERRERLERYFSAAPASGGTAGLAEAIREIVTIDRRILALGQVRRNEIVASLRALENGRRGAAAYREGRR
;
A
#
# COMPACT_ATOMS: atom_id res chain seq x y z
N MET A 1 49.68 10.01 -19.60
CA MET A 1 48.70 9.11 -18.96
C MET A 1 47.66 9.99 -18.29
N THR A 2 46.55 10.24 -18.97
CA THR A 2 45.39 10.95 -18.40
C THR A 2 44.64 9.98 -17.48
N PRO A 3 44.20 10.41 -16.28
CA PRO A 3 43.34 9.58 -15.44
C PRO A 3 41.97 9.40 -16.12
N PRO A 4 41.29 8.26 -15.92
CA PRO A 4 39.95 8.08 -16.46
C PRO A 4 39.00 9.05 -15.73
N THR A 5 38.29 9.84 -16.52
CA THR A 5 37.15 10.63 -16.06
C THR A 5 36.15 9.71 -15.35
N PRO A 6 35.65 10.05 -14.14
CA PRO A 6 34.62 9.24 -13.50
C PRO A 6 33.38 9.21 -14.39
N GLN A 7 32.99 8.00 -14.83
CA GLN A 7 31.73 7.81 -15.56
C GLN A 7 30.56 8.27 -14.69
N PRO A 8 29.54 8.93 -15.28
CA PRO A 8 28.35 9.34 -14.54
C PRO A 8 27.68 8.08 -13.97
N SER A 9 27.51 8.08 -12.65
CA SER A 9 26.85 7.04 -11.87
C SER A 9 25.52 6.64 -12.52
N GLN A 10 25.47 5.42 -13.04
CA GLN A 10 24.22 4.77 -13.44
C GLN A 10 23.25 4.84 -12.26
N PRO A 11 21.96 5.13 -12.47
CA PRO A 11 20.97 5.03 -11.41
C PRO A 11 20.98 3.59 -10.90
N ILE A 12 21.45 3.39 -9.67
CA ILE A 12 21.49 2.08 -9.02
C ILE A 12 20.03 1.66 -8.88
N ALA A 13 19.67 0.52 -9.48
CA ALA A 13 18.33 -0.05 -9.33
C ALA A 13 18.03 -0.23 -7.82
N PRO A 14 16.82 0.12 -7.35
CA PRO A 14 16.48 0.00 -5.93
C PRO A 14 16.61 -1.46 -5.50
N ALA A 15 17.23 -1.74 -4.36
CA ALA A 15 17.35 -3.10 -3.87
C ALA A 15 15.97 -3.66 -3.46
N MET A 16 15.75 -4.97 -3.65
CA MET A 16 14.49 -5.63 -3.25
C MET A 16 14.16 -5.43 -1.77
N ASP A 17 15.17 -5.37 -0.89
CA ASP A 17 14.99 -5.11 0.54
C ASP A 17 14.36 -3.74 0.82
N GLU A 18 14.67 -2.73 0.01
CA GLU A 18 14.07 -1.39 0.15
C GLU A 18 12.60 -1.40 -0.28
N ILE A 19 12.25 -2.19 -1.30
CA ILE A 19 10.88 -2.39 -1.76
C ILE A 19 10.08 -3.10 -0.66
N LEU A 20 10.65 -4.12 -0.02
CA LEU A 20 10.04 -4.81 1.12
C LEU A 20 9.83 -3.88 2.31
N ALA A 21 10.82 -3.05 2.65
CA ALA A 21 10.69 -2.06 3.71
C ALA A 21 9.53 -1.09 3.43
N LEU A 22 9.38 -0.63 2.18
CA LEU A 22 8.28 0.22 1.77
C LEU A 22 6.92 -0.51 1.87
N CYS A 23 6.85 -1.78 1.49
CA CYS A 23 5.63 -2.59 1.66
C CYS A 23 5.24 -2.73 3.15
N ARG A 24 6.21 -2.94 4.04
CA ARG A 24 5.96 -3.02 5.49
C ARG A 24 5.45 -1.67 6.03
N LEU A 25 6.02 -0.56 5.57
CA LEU A 25 5.53 0.78 5.93
C LEU A 25 4.08 1.02 5.44
N MET A 26 3.73 0.57 4.23
CA MET A 26 2.36 0.62 3.74
C MET A 26 1.40 -0.15 4.65
N LEU A 27 1.82 -1.32 5.15
CA LEU A 27 1.02 -2.10 6.10
C LEU A 27 0.80 -1.34 7.41
N GLU A 28 1.84 -0.73 7.98
CA GLU A 28 1.73 0.09 9.19
C GLU A 28 0.76 1.27 9.00
N CYS A 29 0.80 1.94 7.84
CA CYS A 29 -0.15 3.00 7.51
C CYS A 29 -1.60 2.45 7.42
N ALA A 30 -1.80 1.30 6.77
CA ALA A 30 -3.10 0.66 6.67
C ALA A 30 -3.66 0.25 8.05
N GLU A 31 -2.81 -0.25 8.94
CA GLU A 31 -3.20 -0.60 10.32
C GLU A 31 -3.63 0.62 11.14
N ARG A 32 -2.97 1.77 10.93
CA ARG A 32 -3.37 3.06 11.49
C ARG A 32 -4.58 3.70 10.80
N GLY A 33 -4.99 3.18 9.64
CA GLY A 33 -6.07 3.74 8.81
C GLY A 33 -5.68 4.98 8.01
N ASP A 34 -4.37 5.24 7.84
CA ASP A 34 -3.83 6.34 7.05
C ASP A 34 -3.79 5.94 5.55
N TRP A 35 -4.96 5.96 4.92
CA TRP A 35 -5.13 5.51 3.53
C TRP A 35 -4.49 6.43 2.49
N ASP A 36 -4.30 7.71 2.83
CA ASP A 36 -3.60 8.66 1.97
C ASP A 36 -2.11 8.30 1.90
N ALA A 37 -1.48 8.00 3.05
CA ALA A 37 -0.10 7.51 3.08
C ALA A 37 0.06 6.16 2.37
N VAL A 38 -0.89 5.23 2.53
CA VAL A 38 -0.88 3.95 1.78
C VAL A 38 -0.86 4.19 0.27
N THR A 39 -1.67 5.13 -0.22
CA THR A 39 -1.75 5.45 -1.65
C THR A 39 -0.47 6.12 -2.16
N GLY A 40 0.12 7.02 -1.37
CA GLY A 40 1.40 7.65 -1.69
C GLY A 40 2.54 6.65 -1.80
N HIS A 41 2.66 5.76 -0.81
CA HIS A 41 3.68 4.71 -0.81
C HIS A 41 3.46 3.65 -1.90
N GLU A 42 2.22 3.36 -2.28
CA GLU A 42 1.92 2.46 -3.41
C GLU A 42 2.46 3.00 -4.74
N LEU A 43 2.32 4.31 -4.98
CA LEU A 43 2.87 4.94 -6.18
C LEU A 43 4.39 4.79 -6.23
N GLU A 44 5.06 5.08 -5.11
CA GLU A 44 6.50 4.95 -4.97
C GLU A 44 6.96 3.49 -5.15
N ARG A 45 6.23 2.53 -4.56
CA ARG A 45 6.51 1.11 -4.69
C ARG A 45 6.48 0.65 -6.14
N ARG A 46 5.46 1.09 -6.90
CA ARG A 46 5.32 0.77 -8.32
C ARG A 46 6.53 1.21 -9.12
N GLU A 47 6.95 2.46 -8.95
CA GLU A 47 8.13 2.99 -9.65
C GLU A 47 9.40 2.21 -9.28
N ARG A 48 9.57 1.84 -8.01
CA ARG A 48 10.75 1.07 -7.56
C ARG A 48 10.74 -0.35 -8.14
N LEU A 49 9.60 -1.03 -8.18
CA LEU A 49 9.46 -2.34 -8.80
C LEU A 49 9.75 -2.28 -10.31
N GLU A 50 9.22 -1.29 -11.02
CA GLU A 50 9.49 -1.09 -12.45
C GLU A 50 10.98 -0.91 -12.73
N ARG A 51 11.68 -0.09 -11.94
CA ARG A 51 13.14 0.11 -12.06
C ARG A 51 13.91 -1.16 -11.72
N TYR A 52 13.53 -1.86 -10.65
CA TYR A 52 14.20 -3.10 -10.23
C TYR A 52 14.14 -4.16 -11.34
N PHE A 53 12.96 -4.42 -11.89
CA PHE A 53 12.80 -5.41 -12.95
C PHE A 53 13.37 -4.96 -14.30
N SER A 54 13.46 -3.66 -14.56
CA SER A 54 14.10 -3.14 -15.79
C SER A 54 15.62 -3.26 -15.76
N ALA A 55 16.24 -3.28 -14.58
CA ALA A 55 17.69 -3.24 -14.41
C ALA A 55 18.31 -4.57 -13.93
N ALA A 56 17.51 -5.52 -13.44
CA ALA A 56 18.02 -6.77 -12.89
C ALA A 56 18.59 -7.69 -14.00
N PRO A 57 19.90 -8.08 -13.96
CA PRO A 57 20.42 -9.14 -14.80
C PRO A 57 19.80 -10.48 -14.37
N ALA A 58 19.38 -11.28 -15.35
CA ALA A 58 18.60 -12.52 -15.17
C ALA A 58 19.31 -13.69 -14.43
N SER A 59 20.39 -13.45 -13.68
CA SER A 59 21.38 -14.49 -13.38
C SER A 59 21.98 -14.45 -11.96
N GLY A 60 21.22 -14.07 -10.93
CA GLY A 60 21.70 -14.18 -9.54
C GLY A 60 20.59 -14.42 -8.51
N GLY A 61 20.42 -15.68 -8.07
CA GLY A 61 19.71 -16.03 -6.83
C GLY A 61 18.18 -15.94 -6.84
N THR A 62 17.50 -16.80 -7.61
CA THR A 62 16.03 -16.84 -7.73
C THR A 62 15.29 -17.17 -6.43
N ALA A 63 15.93 -17.83 -5.47
CA ALA A 63 15.30 -18.23 -4.20
C ALA A 63 14.94 -17.03 -3.31
N GLY A 64 15.83 -16.03 -3.20
CA GLY A 64 15.58 -14.82 -2.40
C GLY A 64 14.51 -13.92 -3.02
N LEU A 65 14.52 -13.79 -4.35
CA LEU A 65 13.50 -13.04 -5.08
C LEU A 65 12.11 -13.65 -4.93
N ALA A 66 11.99 -14.98 -5.02
CA ALA A 66 10.72 -15.66 -4.88
C ALA A 66 10.12 -15.48 -3.47
N GLU A 67 10.95 -15.48 -2.42
CA GLU A 67 10.50 -15.21 -1.06
C GLU A 67 10.05 -13.76 -0.89
N ALA A 68 10.82 -12.80 -1.41
CA ALA A 68 10.44 -11.39 -1.39
C ALA A 68 9.09 -11.14 -2.08
N ILE A 69 8.86 -11.74 -3.25
CA ILE A 69 7.57 -11.62 -3.96
C ILE A 69 6.43 -12.21 -3.12
N ARG A 70 6.64 -13.37 -2.46
CA ARG A 70 5.63 -13.96 -1.57
C ARG A 70 5.31 -13.04 -0.39
N GLU A 71 6.31 -12.39 0.18
CA GLU A 71 6.13 -11.44 1.27
C GLU A 71 5.31 -10.21 0.81
N ILE A 72 5.65 -9.62 -0.34
CA ILE A 72 4.91 -8.49 -0.93
C ILE A 72 3.43 -8.86 -1.12
N VAL A 73 3.15 -10.01 -1.74
CA VAL A 73 1.76 -10.48 -1.95
C VAL A 73 1.02 -10.70 -0.64
N THR A 74 1.71 -11.19 0.38
CA THR A 74 1.12 -11.42 1.72
C THR A 74 0.75 -10.10 2.38
N ILE A 75 1.62 -9.10 2.30
CA ILE A 75 1.38 -7.75 2.80
C ILE A 75 0.19 -7.11 2.06
N ASP A 76 0.15 -7.20 0.74
CA ASP A 76 -0.94 -6.64 -0.07
C ASP A 76 -2.30 -7.20 0.30
N ARG A 77 -2.38 -8.53 0.50
CA ARG A 77 -3.61 -9.18 0.96
C ARG A 77 -4.06 -8.64 2.31
N ARG A 78 -3.14 -8.38 3.24
CA ARG A 78 -3.46 -7.83 4.56
C ARG A 78 -3.96 -6.38 4.44
N ILE A 79 -3.32 -5.55 3.63
CA ILE A 79 -3.77 -4.18 3.35
C ILE A 79 -5.19 -4.19 2.75
N LEU A 80 -5.45 -5.06 1.77
CA LEU A 80 -6.78 -5.20 1.15
C LEU A 80 -7.85 -5.63 2.17
N ALA A 81 -7.52 -6.59 3.05
CA ALA A 81 -8.42 -7.04 4.10
C ALA A 81 -8.76 -5.90 5.08
N LEU A 82 -7.76 -5.13 5.52
CA LEU A 82 -7.96 -3.95 6.38
C LEU A 82 -8.85 -2.90 5.70
N GLY A 83 -8.62 -2.64 4.41
CA GLY A 83 -9.42 -1.69 3.63
C GLY A 83 -10.89 -2.14 3.52
N GLN A 84 -11.13 -3.44 3.34
CA GLN A 84 -12.48 -3.98 3.30
C GLN A 84 -13.20 -3.84 4.65
N VAL A 85 -12.51 -4.11 5.76
CA VAL A 85 -13.07 -3.95 7.11
C VAL A 85 -13.45 -2.50 7.36
N ARG A 86 -12.54 -1.54 7.12
CA ARG A 86 -12.82 -0.10 7.31
C ARG A 86 -13.98 0.39 6.44
N ARG A 87 -14.06 -0.05 5.19
CA ARG A 87 -15.18 0.30 4.30
C ARG A 87 -16.52 -0.20 4.86
N ASN A 88 -16.55 -1.43 5.37
CA ASN A 88 -17.75 -2.01 5.96
C ASN A 88 -18.19 -1.23 7.22
N GLU A 89 -17.25 -0.82 8.07
CA GLU A 89 -17.51 0.01 9.25
C GLU A 89 -18.13 1.37 8.88
N ILE A 90 -17.60 2.04 7.85
CA ILE A 90 -18.14 3.32 7.35
C ILE A 90 -19.57 3.12 6.85
N VAL A 91 -19.81 2.09 6.03
CA VAL A 91 -21.16 1.80 5.51
C VAL A 91 -22.15 1.51 6.63
N ALA A 92 -21.75 0.72 7.64
CA ALA A 92 -22.59 0.45 8.81
C ALA A 92 -22.92 1.74 9.58
N SER A 93 -21.93 2.61 9.77
CA SER A 93 -22.10 3.89 10.47
C SER A 93 -23.05 4.83 9.73
N LEU A 94 -22.95 4.91 8.40
CA LEU A 94 -23.87 5.70 7.56
C LEU A 94 -25.31 5.18 7.64
N ARG A 95 -25.51 3.86 7.60
CA ARG A 95 -26.83 3.24 7.76
C ARG A 95 -27.44 3.52 9.13
N ALA A 96 -26.64 3.44 10.20
CA ALA A 96 -27.08 3.75 11.55
C ALA A 96 -27.54 5.21 11.67
N LEU A 97 -26.78 6.15 11.09
CA LEU A 97 -27.13 7.57 11.07
C LEU A 97 -28.45 7.82 10.31
N GLU A 98 -28.63 7.20 9.15
CA GLU A 98 -29.84 7.34 8.35
C GLU A 98 -31.07 6.80 9.09
N ASN A 99 -30.95 5.63 9.72
CA ASN A 99 -32.00 5.02 10.52
C ASN A 99 -32.36 5.88 11.74
N GLY A 100 -31.37 6.46 12.42
CA GLY A 100 -31.59 7.39 13.52
C GLY A 100 -32.36 8.65 13.08
N ARG A 101 -32.01 9.22 11.92
CA ARG A 101 -32.72 10.37 11.34
C ARG A 101 -34.18 10.05 11.02
N ARG A 102 -34.45 8.87 10.46
CA ARG A 102 -35.82 8.38 10.16
C ARG A 102 -36.64 8.18 11.43
N GLY A 103 -36.07 7.53 12.46
CA GLY A 103 -36.74 7.32 13.74
C GLY A 103 -37.09 8.64 14.45
N ALA A 104 -36.16 9.60 14.47
CA ALA A 104 -36.40 10.93 15.04
C ALA A 104 -37.48 11.73 14.27
N ALA A 105 -37.59 11.55 12.96
CA ALA A 105 -38.66 12.15 12.16
C ALA A 105 -40.02 11.53 12.48
N ALA A 106 -40.13 10.20 12.52
CA ALA A 106 -41.36 9.49 12.86
C ALA A 106 -41.88 9.85 14.27
N TYR A 107 -40.97 10.02 15.23
CA TYR A 107 -41.35 10.41 16.59
C TYR A 107 -41.87 11.86 16.69
N ARG A 108 -41.43 12.75 15.80
CA ARG A 108 -41.96 14.13 15.71
C ARG A 108 -43.31 14.18 15.01
N GLU A 109 -43.53 13.31 14.03
CA GLU A 109 -44.77 13.27 13.25
C GLU A 109 -45.91 12.58 14.02
N GLY A 110 -45.63 11.48 14.73
CA GLY A 110 -46.62 10.79 15.57
C GLY A 110 -46.98 11.51 16.89
N ARG A 111 -46.46 12.72 17.11
CA ARG A 111 -46.74 13.55 18.30
C ARG A 111 -47.60 14.78 17.99
N ARG A 112 -48.05 14.93 16.74
CA ARG A 112 -49.10 15.86 16.30
C ARG A 112 -50.43 15.13 16.23
#